data_AF-A0A6B3HRD9-F1
#
_entry.id   AF-A0A6B3HRD9-F1
#
_cell.length_a   1.000
_cell.length_b   1.000
_cell.length_c   1.000
_cell.angle_alpha   90.00
_cell.angle_beta   90.00
_cell.angle_gamma   90.00
#
_symmetry.space_group_name_H-M   'P 1'
#
loop_
_entity.id
_entity.type
_entity.pdbx_description
1 polymer ?
#
loop_
_entity_poly.entity_id
_entity_poly.type
_entity_poly.pdbx_seq_one_letter_code
_entity_poly.pdbx_strand_id
1 'polypeptide(L)'
;MAGWPVSHCGPVPRFRPERWDLKVFGATRQARPHSWSWDEVTALPRVGVVADLHCAQGTTSTGHEWFGIPAETILRLAPPAPGVTHV
;
A
#
# COMPACT_ATOMS: atom_id res chain seq x y z
N MET A 1 3.64 25.73 -13.38
CA MET A 1 4.15 24.43 -12.89
C MET A 1 3.26 23.36 -13.46
N ALA A 2 3.77 22.48 -14.33
CA ALA A 2 2.98 21.36 -14.82
C ALA A 2 2.82 20.36 -13.67
N GLY A 3 1.58 20.07 -13.28
CA GLY A 3 1.28 19.04 -12.29
C GLY A 3 1.68 17.65 -12.77
N TRP A 4 1.72 16.68 -11.86
CA TRP A 4 2.11 15.32 -12.19
C TRP A 4 1.13 14.69 -13.18
N PRO A 5 1.60 13.90 -14.17
CA PRO A 5 0.72 13.11 -15.01
C PRO A 5 0.00 12.08 -14.13
N VAL A 6 -1.30 12.28 -13.94
CA VAL A 6 -2.16 11.38 -13.19
C VAL A 6 -2.65 10.28 -14.13
N SER A 7 -2.47 9.03 -13.73
CA SER A 7 -3.08 7.88 -14.39
C SER A 7 -4.04 7.19 -13.42
N HIS A 8 -5.29 7.00 -13.82
CA HIS A 8 -6.28 6.24 -13.06
C HIS A 8 -7.05 5.30 -13.99
N CYS A 9 -7.28 4.08 -13.52
CA CYS A 9 -8.20 3.16 -14.19
C CYS A 9 -9.55 3.23 -13.48
N GLY A 10 -10.55 3.82 -14.16
CA GLY A 10 -11.89 4.01 -13.58
C GLY A 10 -12.03 5.25 -12.68
N PRO A 11 -13.17 5.42 -12.00
CA PRO A 11 -13.43 6.58 -11.14
C PRO A 11 -12.58 6.54 -9.86
N VAL A 12 -12.08 7.71 -9.44
CA VAL A 12 -11.38 7.84 -8.16
C VAL A 12 -12.39 7.73 -7.00
N PRO A 13 -12.25 6.75 -6.09
CA PRO A 13 -13.20 6.58 -5.00
C PRO A 13 -13.12 7.76 -4.00
N ARG A 14 -14.26 8.13 -3.43
CA ARG A 14 -14.30 9.10 -2.32
C ARG A 14 -13.81 8.42 -1.04
N PHE A 15 -12.70 8.91 -0.50
CA PHE A 15 -12.14 8.41 0.75
C PHE A 15 -13.03 8.78 1.96
N ARG A 16 -13.27 7.81 2.85
CA ARG A 16 -13.98 7.98 4.12
C ARG A 16 -13.30 7.12 5.19
N PRO A 17 -12.47 7.69 6.07
CA PRO A 17 -11.63 6.89 6.98
C PRO A 17 -12.45 6.03 7.94
N GLU A 18 -13.67 6.46 8.28
CA GLU A 18 -14.55 5.76 9.24
C GLU A 18 -15.14 4.46 8.68
N ARG A 19 -15.07 4.28 7.36
CA ARG A 19 -15.58 3.07 6.65
C ARG A 19 -14.48 2.35 5.87
N TRP A 20 -13.25 2.81 5.99
CA TRP A 20 -12.11 2.25 5.28
C TRP A 20 -11.38 1.25 6.18
N ASP A 21 -10.96 0.13 5.59
CA ASP A 21 -10.08 -0.82 6.22
C ASP A 21 -9.00 -1.35 5.25
N LEU A 22 -7.81 -1.62 5.80
CA LEU A 22 -6.79 -2.40 5.11
C LEU A 22 -7.04 -3.88 5.39
N LYS A 23 -7.30 -4.66 4.35
CA LYS A 23 -7.46 -6.11 4.47
C LYS A 23 -6.30 -6.85 3.86
N VAL A 24 -5.76 -7.82 4.61
CA VAL A 24 -4.84 -8.83 4.10
C VAL A 24 -5.53 -10.19 4.22
N PHE A 25 -5.70 -10.88 3.10
CA PHE A 25 -6.45 -12.12 2.99
C PHE A 25 -5.77 -13.08 2.01
N GLY A 26 -6.30 -14.30 1.91
CA GLY A 26 -5.68 -15.40 1.15
C GLY A 26 -4.96 -16.38 2.07
N ALA A 27 -3.86 -16.97 1.59
CA ALA A 27 -3.08 -17.95 2.32
C ALA A 27 -2.15 -17.29 3.36
N THR A 28 -2.72 -16.77 4.44
CA THR A 28 -1.97 -16.28 5.59
C THR A 28 -1.73 -17.41 6.59
N ARG A 29 -0.70 -17.28 7.43
CA ARG A 29 -0.36 -18.28 8.47
C ARG A 29 -1.52 -18.52 9.43
N GLN A 30 -2.37 -17.53 9.67
CA GLN A 30 -3.48 -17.60 10.61
C GLN A 30 -4.79 -18.11 9.97
N ALA A 31 -4.77 -18.44 8.66
CA ALA A 31 -5.90 -18.94 7.87
C ALA A 31 -7.19 -18.10 8.03
N ARG A 32 -7.05 -16.80 8.33
CA ARG A 32 -8.14 -15.84 8.42
C ARG A 32 -7.68 -14.47 7.90
N PRO A 33 -8.61 -13.64 7.39
CA PRO A 33 -8.28 -12.26 7.02
C PRO A 33 -7.83 -11.45 8.22
N HIS A 34 -6.86 -10.56 7.99
CA HIS A 34 -6.50 -9.49 8.89
C HIS A 34 -7.16 -8.21 8.39
N SER A 35 -7.67 -7.39 9.31
CA SER A 35 -8.28 -6.11 9.00
C SER A 35 -7.83 -5.07 10.01
N TRP A 36 -7.47 -3.88 9.52
CA TRP A 36 -7.14 -2.73 10.34
C TRP A 36 -7.91 -1.52 9.85
N SER A 37 -8.48 -0.76 10.78
CA SER A 37 -9.06 0.55 10.54
C SER A 37 -7.99 1.55 10.09
N TRP A 38 -8.44 2.68 9.55
CA TRP A 38 -7.56 3.79 9.19
C TRP A 38 -6.67 4.25 10.36
N ASP A 39 -7.23 4.36 11.55
CA ASP A 39 -6.50 4.82 12.74
C ASP A 39 -5.43 3.81 13.17
N GLU A 40 -5.75 2.51 13.12
CA GLU A 40 -4.77 1.44 13.41
C GLU A 40 -3.62 1.42 12.39
N VAL A 41 -3.92 1.60 11.11
CA VAL A 41 -2.91 1.67 10.05
C VAL A 41 -2.02 2.90 10.25
N THR A 42 -2.59 4.07 10.51
CA THR A 42 -1.81 5.31 10.65
C THR A 42 -0.97 5.39 11.93
N ALA A 43 -1.26 4.55 12.92
CA ALA A 43 -0.43 4.37 14.11
C ALA A 43 0.84 3.53 13.88
N LEU A 44 0.95 2.83 12.74
CA LEU A 44 2.13 2.01 12.43
C LEU A 44 3.37 2.86 12.11
N PRO A 45 4.60 2.33 12.34
CA PRO A 45 5.83 3.04 12.01
C PRO A 45 5.91 3.43 10.54
N ARG A 46 6.36 4.66 10.27
CA ARG A 46 6.44 5.24 8.93
C ARG A 46 7.89 5.48 8.54
N VAL A 47 8.18 5.38 7.25
CA VAL A 47 9.48 5.69 6.66
C VAL A 47 9.30 6.67 5.50
N GLY A 48 10.35 7.43 5.24
CA GLY A 48 10.51 8.22 4.02
C GLY A 48 11.50 7.52 3.08
N VAL A 49 11.21 7.48 1.78
CA VAL A 49 12.14 6.99 0.76
C VAL A 49 12.12 7.91 -0.45
N VAL A 50 13.27 8.09 -1.10
CA VAL A 50 13.34 8.79 -2.40
C VAL A 50 13.40 7.74 -3.50
N ALA A 51 12.45 7.77 -4.44
CA ALA A 51 12.38 6.81 -5.53
C ALA A 51 11.67 7.38 -6.77
N ASP A 52 12.01 6.83 -7.93
CA ASP A 52 11.39 7.19 -9.21
C ASP A 52 10.16 6.31 -9.50
N LEU A 53 9.21 6.84 -10.27
CA LEU A 53 8.07 6.11 -10.80
C LEU A 53 8.21 5.99 -12.32
N HIS A 54 8.41 4.76 -12.80
CA HIS A 54 8.51 4.44 -14.23
C HIS A 54 7.20 3.82 -14.73
N CYS A 55 6.46 4.53 -15.56
CA CYS A 55 5.28 3.97 -16.23
C CYS A 55 5.70 3.11 -17.43
N ALA A 56 5.28 1.84 -17.47
CA ALA A 56 5.66 0.91 -18.55
C ALA A 56 5.25 1.37 -19.97
N GLN A 57 4.20 2.19 -20.07
CA GLN A 57 3.67 2.70 -21.34
C GLN A 57 3.67 4.24 -21.42
N GLY A 58 4.30 4.90 -20.44
CA GLY A 58 4.14 6.33 -20.24
C GLY A 58 5.45 7.00 -19.83
N THR A 59 5.32 8.09 -19.10
CA THR A 59 6.46 8.89 -18.66
C THR A 59 7.08 8.31 -17.38
N THR A 60 8.38 8.57 -17.24
CA THR A 60 9.08 8.43 -15.96
C THR A 60 8.98 9.75 -15.21
N SER A 61 8.74 9.66 -13.90
CA SER A 61 8.78 10.80 -12.99
C SER A 61 9.78 10.49 -11.87
N THR A 62 10.77 11.36 -11.67
CA THR A 62 11.95 11.08 -10.84
C THR A 62 12.02 11.92 -9.56
N GLY A 63 12.82 11.46 -8.59
CA GLY A 63 13.18 12.19 -7.39
C GLY A 63 12.02 12.38 -6.39
N HIS A 64 11.06 11.46 -6.35
CA HIS A 64 9.92 11.59 -5.46
C HIS A 64 10.26 11.18 -4.03
N GLU A 65 9.87 12.02 -3.09
CA GLU A 65 9.80 11.67 -1.67
C GLU A 65 8.48 10.95 -1.39
N TRP A 66 8.57 9.68 -1.01
CA TRP A 66 7.44 8.84 -0.60
C TRP A 66 7.43 8.67 0.91
N PHE A 67 6.25 8.76 1.53
CA PHE A 67 6.06 8.54 2.96
C PHE A 67 4.98 7.50 3.19
N GLY A 68 5.30 6.45 3.95
CA GLY A 68 4.34 5.37 4.15
C GLY A 68 4.80 4.34 5.18
N ILE A 69 3.98 3.30 5.32
CA ILE A 69 4.26 2.16 6.18
C ILE A 69 5.08 1.17 5.35
N PRO A 70 6.22 0.67 5.85
CA PRO A 70 6.97 -0.37 5.15
C PRO A 70 6.08 -1.60 4.90
N ALA A 71 6.07 -2.12 3.68
CA ALA A 71 5.32 -3.35 3.36
C ALA A 71 5.72 -4.52 4.28
N GLU A 72 6.99 -4.59 4.66
CA GLU A 72 7.52 -5.56 5.61
C GLU A 72 6.83 -5.49 6.99
N THR A 73 6.41 -4.31 7.45
CA THR A 73 5.64 -4.16 8.69
C THR A 73 4.29 -4.87 8.58
N ILE A 74 3.60 -4.73 7.45
CA ILE A 74 2.33 -5.43 7.21
C ILE A 74 2.55 -6.94 7.10
N LEU A 75 3.61 -7.39 6.43
CA LEU A 75 3.95 -8.81 6.32
C LEU A 75 4.32 -9.45 7.67
N ARG A 76 4.92 -8.71 8.60
CA ARG A 76 5.13 -9.22 9.97
C ARG A 76 3.83 -9.37 10.75
N LEU A 77 2.87 -8.45 10.54
CA LEU A 77 1.56 -8.47 11.21
C LEU A 77 0.61 -9.52 10.63
N ALA A 78 0.70 -9.78 9.32
CA ALA A 78 -0.04 -10.81 8.59
C ALA A 78 0.91 -11.71 7.79
N PRO A 79 1.68 -12.60 8.45
CA PRO A 79 2.66 -13.43 7.77
C PRO A 79 1.98 -14.38 6.76
N PRO A 80 2.54 -14.51 5.54
CA PRO A 80 2.10 -15.52 4.59
C PRO A 80 2.22 -16.94 5.16
N ALA A 81 1.39 -17.86 4.68
CA ALA A 81 1.49 -19.27 5.02
C ALA A 81 2.78 -19.91 4.45
N PRO A 82 3.26 -21.03 5.00
CA PRO A 82 4.39 -21.76 4.42
C PRO A 82 4.14 -22.09 2.95
N GLY A 83 5.16 -21.88 2.10
CA GLY A 83 5.08 -22.15 0.66
C GLY A 83 4.49 -21.02 -0.18
N VAL A 84 3.98 -19.94 0.42
CA VAL A 84 3.60 -18.74 -0.32
C VAL A 84 4.85 -18.02 -0.84
N THR A 85 4.87 -17.72 -2.13
CA THR A 85 6.02 -17.11 -2.83
C THR A 85 5.79 -15.65 -3.23
N HIS A 86 4.53 -15.19 -3.23
CA HIS A 86 4.14 -13.85 -3.68
C HIS A 86 3.03 -13.31 -2.78
N VAL A 87 3.00 -11.99 -2.63
CA VAL A 87 2.04 -11.21 -1.83
C VAL A 87 1.60 -9.97 -2.61
#